data_AF-A0A4S8J6D8-F1
#
_entry.id   AF-A0A4S8J6D8-F1
#
_cell.length_a   1.000
_cell.length_b   1.000
_cell.length_c   1.000
_cell.angle_alpha   90.00
_cell.angle_beta   90.00
_cell.angle_gamma   90.00
#
_symmetry.space_group_name_H-M   'P 1'
#
loop_
_entity.id
_entity.type
_entity.pdbx_description
1 polymer ?
#
loop_
_entity_poly.entity_id
_entity_poly.type
_entity_poly.pdbx_seq_one_letter_code
_entity_poly.pdbx_strand_id
1 'polypeptide(L)'
;MKVDVEMGGGSPKLLERKQAVYRNLDERYEIHGETYKGQQYSHIYFTRLHYMRNLLYSLVPKWKPNLPVNTVLGLEEEKECIIVGTIYKHMKLKPSILDEYSKERSKVPLVKPHNFVHPDDHLILEDESGRVKLAGSLLDPSAFVTGIVVALHGKETSEGKFFVLDMLEAGLPPQIEQPPSSNLNFAAAEDKYVVFVSGLSIGSSTFNPLQFQLLVDHITGHLGDENTIAPRDQSTLTEPIKELDILLNQLAAAMPVDIMPGPSDPANFSLPQQPLNRCLFPGASAYNTFISCTNPHQFELDDIQ
;
A
#
# COMPACT_ATOMS: atom_id res chain seq x y z
N MET A 1 64.83 28.46 -6.04
CA MET A 1 63.94 27.34 -6.37
C MET A 1 62.62 27.62 -5.67
N LYS A 2 61.70 28.30 -6.37
CA LYS A 2 60.34 28.53 -5.90
C LYS A 2 59.52 27.31 -6.30
N VAL A 3 58.82 26.70 -5.36
CA VAL A 3 57.68 25.85 -5.67
C VAL A 3 56.50 26.57 -5.08
N ASP A 4 55.92 27.44 -5.90
CA ASP A 4 54.60 28.02 -5.65
C ASP A 4 53.60 26.89 -5.91
N VAL A 5 53.00 26.35 -4.83
CA VAL A 5 51.79 25.55 -4.95
C VAL A 5 50.64 26.53 -4.85
N GLU A 6 50.04 26.85 -6.00
CA GLU A 6 48.80 27.58 -6.08
C GLU A 6 47.71 26.80 -5.34
N MET A 7 47.29 27.33 -4.19
CA MET A 7 46.05 26.92 -3.54
C MET A 7 44.90 27.38 -4.44
N GLY A 8 44.27 26.44 -5.14
CA GLY A 8 43.10 26.70 -5.98
C GLY A 8 42.00 27.38 -5.18
N GLY A 9 41.82 28.68 -5.41
CA GLY A 9 40.74 29.48 -4.86
C GLY A 9 39.43 29.20 -5.56
N GLY A 10 38.74 28.13 -5.16
CA GLY A 10 37.33 27.93 -5.44
C GLY A 10 36.50 28.20 -4.19
N SER A 11 35.65 29.22 -4.19
CA SER A 11 34.62 29.37 -3.16
C SER A 11 33.74 28.12 -3.13
N PRO A 12 33.33 27.59 -1.96
CA PRO A 12 32.43 26.44 -1.91
C PRO A 12 31.16 26.75 -2.70
N LYS A 13 30.86 25.93 -3.70
CA LYS A 13 29.68 26.10 -4.54
C LYS A 13 28.47 25.61 -3.73
N LEU A 14 27.71 26.55 -3.18
CA LEU A 14 26.46 26.24 -2.49
C LEU A 14 25.45 25.73 -3.54
N LEU A 15 24.96 24.51 -3.37
CA LEU A 15 23.88 23.96 -4.20
C LEU A 15 22.54 24.25 -3.51
N GLU A 16 21.63 24.91 -4.23
CA GLU A 16 20.28 25.16 -3.75
C GLU A 16 19.32 24.07 -4.24
N ARG A 17 18.53 23.50 -3.32
CA ARG A 17 17.51 22.52 -3.67
C ARG A 17 16.30 23.19 -4.33
N LYS A 18 15.87 22.63 -5.44
CA LYS A 18 14.59 23.00 -6.06
C LYS A 18 13.43 22.56 -5.18
N GLN A 19 12.34 23.33 -5.26
CA GLN A 19 11.11 23.08 -4.52
C GLN A 19 10.01 22.61 -5.48
N ALA A 20 9.17 21.71 -5.00
CA ALA A 20 7.94 21.28 -5.66
C ALA A 20 6.73 21.81 -4.88
N VAL A 21 5.62 22.07 -5.56
CA VAL A 21 4.35 22.36 -4.91
C VAL A 21 3.81 21.03 -4.38
N TYR A 22 3.72 20.94 -3.06
CA TYR A 22 3.24 19.74 -2.37
C TYR A 22 1.83 19.96 -1.82
N ARG A 23 0.95 18.95 -1.99
CA ARG A 23 -0.33 18.87 -1.29
C ARG A 23 -0.51 17.49 -0.70
N ASN A 24 -0.80 17.44 0.60
CA ASN A 24 -1.21 16.22 1.28
C ASN A 24 -2.71 15.98 1.01
N LEU A 25 -3.07 14.74 0.69
CA LEU A 25 -4.44 14.34 0.33
C LEU A 25 -4.93 13.18 1.23
N ASP A 26 -4.42 13.09 2.46
CA ASP A 26 -4.74 12.01 3.40
C ASP A 26 -6.09 12.17 4.11
N GLU A 27 -6.80 13.28 3.93
CA GLU A 27 -8.08 13.58 4.60
C GLU A 27 -9.07 12.40 4.57
N ARG A 28 -9.09 11.64 3.47
CA ARG A 28 -9.96 10.46 3.30
C ARG A 28 -9.57 9.23 4.13
N TYR A 29 -8.37 9.20 4.69
CA TYR A 29 -7.80 8.12 5.49
C TYR A 29 -7.68 8.50 6.98
N GLU A 30 -7.88 9.78 7.32
CA GLU A 30 -7.92 10.25 8.69
C GLU A 30 -9.20 9.81 9.40
N ILE A 31 -9.05 9.37 10.65
CA ILE A 31 -10.14 8.92 11.52
C ILE A 31 -10.24 9.94 12.67
N HIS A 32 -11.30 10.75 12.68
CA HIS A 32 -11.56 11.79 13.67
C HIS A 32 -12.62 11.38 14.71
N GLY A 33 -12.17 10.79 15.81
CA GLY A 33 -13.03 10.57 16.99
C GLY A 33 -14.05 9.44 16.82
N GLU A 34 -13.97 8.65 15.75
CA GLU A 34 -14.74 7.43 15.60
C GLU A 34 -14.28 6.40 16.65
N THR A 35 -15.22 6.00 17.49
CA THR A 35 -15.05 4.91 18.42
C THR A 35 -15.83 3.69 17.93
N TYR A 36 -15.33 2.51 18.26
CA TYR A 36 -16.09 1.29 18.07
C TYR A 36 -17.33 1.33 18.97
N LYS A 37 -18.51 1.33 18.35
CA LYS A 37 -19.83 1.32 19.00
C LYS A 37 -20.60 0.02 18.74
N GLY A 38 -19.90 -1.06 18.39
CA GLY A 38 -20.51 -2.36 18.07
C GLY A 38 -20.78 -2.59 16.59
N GLN A 39 -20.16 -1.84 15.68
CA GLN A 39 -20.30 -2.05 14.24
C GLN A 39 -19.73 -3.41 13.81
N GLN A 40 -20.41 -4.09 12.89
CA GLN A 40 -19.97 -5.36 12.33
C GLN A 40 -19.33 -5.18 10.95
N TYR A 41 -18.37 -6.05 10.61
CA TYR A 41 -17.64 -6.03 9.33
C TYR A 41 -18.51 -6.24 8.08
N SER A 42 -19.75 -6.72 8.23
CA SER A 42 -20.68 -6.95 7.11
C SER A 42 -20.93 -5.68 6.28
N HIS A 43 -20.99 -4.51 6.93
CA HIS A 43 -21.21 -3.22 6.26
C HIS A 43 -20.14 -2.93 5.21
N ILE A 44 -18.87 -3.29 5.47
CA ILE A 44 -17.77 -3.11 4.52
C ILE A 44 -18.04 -3.88 3.23
N TYR A 45 -18.49 -5.14 3.35
CA TYR A 45 -18.77 -5.99 2.20
C TYR A 45 -20.02 -5.55 1.44
N PHE A 46 -21.09 -5.16 2.15
CA PHE A 46 -22.30 -4.62 1.51
C PHE A 46 -22.00 -3.35 0.72
N THR A 47 -21.29 -2.40 1.32
CA THR A 47 -20.91 -1.15 0.65
C THR A 47 -19.98 -1.41 -0.54
N ARG A 48 -18.97 -2.27 -0.38
CA ARG A 48 -18.05 -2.64 -1.47
C ARG A 48 -18.80 -3.26 -2.64
N LEU A 49 -19.65 -4.25 -2.37
CA LEU A 49 -20.43 -4.93 -3.39
C LEU A 49 -21.38 -3.97 -4.11
N HIS A 50 -22.06 -3.09 -3.36
CA HIS A 50 -22.95 -2.09 -3.93
C HIS A 50 -22.25 -1.17 -4.94
N TYR A 51 -21.13 -0.53 -4.55
CA TYR A 51 -20.40 0.37 -5.44
C TYR A 51 -19.81 -0.34 -6.65
N MET A 52 -19.15 -1.48 -6.43
CA MET A 52 -18.49 -2.22 -7.50
C MET A 52 -19.49 -2.85 -8.47
N ARG A 53 -20.65 -3.30 -7.97
CA ARG A 53 -21.74 -3.80 -8.82
C ARG A 53 -22.26 -2.73 -9.75
N ASN A 54 -22.51 -1.51 -9.26
CA ASN A 54 -23.00 -0.42 -10.10
C ASN A 54 -22.02 -0.12 -11.24
N LEU A 55 -20.71 -0.15 -10.93
CA LEU A 55 -19.67 -0.03 -11.95
C LEU A 55 -19.73 -1.19 -12.95
N LEU A 56 -19.71 -2.44 -12.49
CA LEU A 56 -19.73 -3.62 -13.37
C LEU A 56 -21.00 -3.69 -14.23
N TYR A 57 -22.17 -3.34 -13.68
CA TYR A 57 -23.43 -3.28 -14.43
C TYR A 57 -23.39 -2.26 -15.56
N SER A 58 -22.64 -1.16 -15.41
CA SER A 58 -22.44 -0.20 -16.50
C SER A 58 -21.55 -0.75 -17.62
N LEU A 59 -20.70 -1.74 -17.32
CA LEU A 59 -19.76 -2.37 -18.26
C LEU A 59 -20.36 -3.62 -18.94
N VAL A 60 -21.25 -4.35 -18.26
CA VAL A 60 -21.89 -5.58 -18.77
C VAL A 60 -22.50 -5.42 -20.17
N PRO A 61 -23.26 -4.36 -20.50
CA PRO A 61 -23.84 -4.20 -21.83
C PRO A 61 -22.79 -4.12 -22.95
N LYS A 62 -21.58 -3.61 -22.65
CA LYS A 62 -20.47 -3.56 -23.62
C LYS A 62 -19.77 -4.91 -23.74
N TRP A 63 -19.77 -5.72 -22.69
CA TRP A 63 -19.11 -7.01 -22.64
C TRP A 63 -19.98 -8.14 -23.22
N LYS A 64 -21.23 -8.28 -22.74
CA LYS A 64 -22.18 -9.34 -23.13
C LYS A 64 -23.62 -8.78 -23.15
N PRO A 65 -24.03 -8.07 -24.22
CA PRO A 65 -25.29 -7.33 -24.26
C PRO A 65 -26.57 -8.18 -24.17
N ASN A 66 -26.51 -9.45 -24.57
CA ASN A 66 -27.69 -10.31 -24.73
C ASN A 66 -27.91 -11.28 -23.55
N LEU A 67 -27.03 -11.27 -22.55
CA LEU A 67 -27.14 -12.20 -21.42
C LEU A 67 -27.85 -11.54 -20.24
N PRO A 68 -28.78 -12.26 -19.58
CA PRO A 68 -29.43 -11.75 -18.39
C PRO A 68 -28.45 -11.70 -17.22
N VAL A 69 -28.61 -10.68 -16.37
CA VAL A 69 -27.91 -10.58 -15.10
C VAL A 69 -28.82 -11.14 -14.02
N ASN A 70 -28.38 -12.20 -13.34
CA ASN A 70 -29.14 -12.90 -12.31
C ASN A 70 -28.47 -12.73 -10.94
N THR A 71 -29.26 -12.90 -9.88
CA THR A 71 -28.72 -13.15 -8.54
C THR A 71 -28.34 -14.62 -8.41
N VAL A 72 -27.51 -14.96 -7.43
CA VAL A 72 -27.08 -16.33 -7.16
C VAL A 72 -28.26 -17.28 -6.90
N LEU A 73 -29.28 -16.84 -6.14
CA LEU A 73 -30.48 -17.65 -5.92
C LEU A 73 -31.43 -17.71 -7.14
N GLY A 74 -31.24 -16.83 -8.12
CA GLY A 74 -32.03 -16.79 -9.36
C GLY A 74 -31.38 -17.56 -10.52
N LEU A 75 -30.39 -18.41 -10.23
CA LEU A 75 -29.78 -19.28 -11.23
C LEU A 75 -30.77 -20.35 -11.69
N GLU A 76 -30.66 -20.69 -12.98
CA GLU A 76 -31.44 -21.76 -13.60
C GLU A 76 -30.48 -22.74 -14.28
N GLU A 77 -30.72 -24.03 -14.11
CA GLU A 77 -29.87 -25.10 -14.62
C GLU A 77 -29.68 -25.00 -16.14
N GLU A 78 -28.42 -25.12 -16.60
CA GLU A 78 -28.01 -25.06 -18.01
C GLU A 78 -28.35 -23.76 -18.77
N LYS A 79 -28.81 -22.70 -18.09
CA LYS A 79 -29.01 -21.38 -18.68
C LYS A 79 -27.81 -20.48 -18.47
N GLU A 80 -27.32 -19.90 -19.56
CA GLU A 80 -26.26 -18.90 -19.50
C GLU A 80 -26.77 -17.57 -18.95
N CYS A 81 -26.04 -17.03 -17.98
CA CYS A 81 -26.31 -15.74 -17.38
C CYS A 81 -25.03 -15.10 -16.87
N ILE A 82 -25.17 -13.88 -16.36
CA ILE A 82 -24.12 -13.13 -15.69
C ILE A 82 -24.48 -13.01 -14.22
N ILE A 83 -23.53 -13.28 -13.33
CA ILE A 83 -23.66 -13.04 -11.90
C ILE A 83 -22.60 -12.04 -11.44
N VAL A 84 -22.96 -11.16 -10.51
CA VAL A 84 -22.06 -10.14 -9.96
C VAL A 84 -22.01 -10.24 -8.44
N GLY A 85 -20.85 -10.59 -7.93
CA GLY A 85 -20.67 -10.90 -6.52
C GLY A 85 -19.22 -10.75 -6.05
N THR A 86 -19.04 -11.01 -4.77
CA THR A 86 -17.75 -11.00 -4.09
C THR A 86 -17.16 -12.40 -4.10
N ILE A 87 -15.92 -12.54 -4.55
CA ILE A 87 -15.16 -13.78 -4.45
C ILE A 87 -14.83 -14.05 -2.98
N TYR A 88 -15.15 -15.25 -2.53
CA TYR A 88 -14.70 -15.84 -1.29
C TYR A 88 -13.83 -17.06 -1.61
N LYS A 89 -12.54 -17.00 -1.24
CA LYS A 89 -11.64 -18.14 -1.34
C LYS A 89 -11.75 -18.97 -0.06
N HIS A 90 -12.28 -20.18 -0.18
CA HIS A 90 -12.21 -21.16 0.88
C HIS A 90 -10.82 -21.78 0.88
N MET A 91 -10.09 -21.60 1.98
CA MET A 91 -8.68 -21.97 2.08
C MET A 91 -8.47 -23.06 3.13
N LYS A 92 -7.87 -24.19 2.75
CA LYS A 92 -7.70 -25.35 3.66
C LYS A 92 -6.79 -25.04 4.84
N LEU A 93 -5.75 -24.23 4.64
CA LEU A 93 -4.77 -23.89 5.66
C LEU A 93 -5.12 -22.60 6.44
N LYS A 94 -6.25 -21.93 6.13
CA LYS A 94 -6.63 -20.71 6.84
C LYS A 94 -6.87 -21.02 8.33
N PRO A 95 -6.21 -20.33 9.26
CA PRO A 95 -6.35 -20.60 10.68
C PRO A 95 -7.76 -20.25 11.16
N SER A 96 -8.30 -21.10 12.03
CA SER A 96 -9.58 -20.90 12.70
C SER A 96 -9.30 -20.59 14.16
N ILE A 97 -9.67 -19.38 14.59
CA ILE A 97 -9.58 -18.98 16.00
C ILE A 97 -10.42 -19.92 16.87
N LEU A 98 -11.57 -20.39 16.38
CA LEU A 98 -12.44 -21.32 17.10
C LEU A 98 -11.78 -22.70 17.31
N ASP A 99 -11.00 -23.17 16.32
CA ASP A 99 -10.24 -24.42 16.42
C ASP A 99 -9.09 -24.29 17.44
N GLU A 100 -8.53 -23.08 17.58
CA GLU A 100 -7.50 -22.76 18.58
C GLU A 100 -8.07 -22.80 20.00
N TYR A 101 -9.29 -22.28 20.22
CA TYR A 101 -9.92 -22.32 21.54
C TYR A 101 -10.39 -23.72 21.95
N SER A 102 -10.74 -24.57 20.99
CA SER A 102 -11.27 -25.92 21.25
C SER A 102 -10.18 -26.98 21.50
N LYS A 103 -8.99 -26.81 20.93
CA LYS A 103 -7.82 -27.65 21.21
C LYS A 103 -7.12 -27.08 22.44
N GLU A 104 -7.01 -27.84 23.53
CA GLU A 104 -6.34 -27.43 24.78
C GLU A 104 -5.09 -26.60 24.48
N ARG A 105 -5.07 -25.34 24.98
CA ARG A 105 -4.04 -24.30 24.73
C ARG A 105 -2.67 -24.91 24.45
N SER A 106 -2.38 -25.17 23.18
CA SER A 106 -1.09 -25.70 22.79
C SER A 106 -0.11 -24.56 22.99
N LYS A 107 0.73 -24.62 24.02
CA LYS A 107 1.74 -23.59 24.35
C LYS A 107 2.83 -23.41 23.27
N VAL A 108 2.67 -24.05 22.12
CA VAL A 108 3.58 -23.94 20.99
C VAL A 108 3.06 -22.81 20.11
N PRO A 109 3.83 -21.74 19.88
CA PRO A 109 3.50 -20.77 18.84
C PRO A 109 3.44 -21.57 17.54
N LEU A 110 2.27 -21.69 16.95
CA LEU A 110 2.13 -22.25 15.62
C LEU A 110 3.06 -21.44 14.72
N VAL A 111 4.03 -22.11 14.10
CA VAL A 111 4.83 -21.54 13.00
C VAL A 111 3.81 -20.90 12.07
N LYS A 112 3.77 -19.57 12.02
CA LYS A 112 2.84 -18.84 11.16
C LYS A 112 3.23 -19.22 9.74
N PRO A 113 2.44 -20.04 9.03
CA PRO A 113 2.75 -20.34 7.64
C PRO A 113 2.88 -19.01 6.91
N HIS A 114 4.00 -18.80 6.21
CA HIS A 114 4.17 -17.59 5.39
C HIS A 114 3.17 -17.53 4.22
N ASN A 115 2.49 -18.64 3.94
CA ASN A 115 1.49 -18.79 2.92
C ASN A 115 0.40 -19.77 3.39
N PHE A 116 -0.86 -19.47 3.11
CA PHE A 116 -2.02 -20.32 3.43
C PHE A 116 -2.65 -20.98 2.19
N VAL A 117 -2.07 -20.81 1.00
CA VAL A 117 -2.57 -21.42 -0.24
C VAL A 117 -2.37 -22.94 -0.20
N HIS A 118 -3.38 -23.68 -0.64
CA HIS A 118 -3.35 -25.13 -0.74
C HIS A 118 -4.03 -25.61 -2.04
N PRO A 119 -3.61 -26.74 -2.65
CA PRO A 119 -4.24 -27.27 -3.87
C PRO A 119 -5.75 -27.53 -3.79
N ASP A 120 -6.24 -27.89 -2.61
CA ASP A 120 -7.69 -28.09 -2.33
C ASP A 120 -8.48 -26.78 -2.08
N ASP A 121 -7.86 -25.61 -2.22
CA ASP A 121 -8.56 -24.34 -2.13
C ASP A 121 -9.58 -24.20 -3.27
N HIS A 122 -10.70 -23.54 -3.02
CA HIS A 122 -11.73 -23.31 -4.04
C HIS A 122 -12.39 -21.95 -3.88
N LEU A 123 -12.95 -21.46 -4.99
CA LEU A 123 -13.61 -20.17 -5.06
C LEU A 123 -15.13 -20.33 -4.95
N ILE A 124 -15.73 -19.39 -4.24
CA ILE A 124 -17.17 -19.22 -4.07
C ILE A 124 -17.48 -17.78 -4.48
N LEU A 125 -18.59 -17.56 -5.18
CA LEU A 125 -19.12 -16.21 -5.39
C LEU A 125 -20.28 -15.99 -4.41
N GLU A 126 -20.27 -14.84 -3.74
CA GLU A 126 -21.31 -14.40 -2.81
C GLU A 126 -21.94 -13.09 -3.29
N ASP A 127 -23.26 -13.05 -3.38
CA ASP A 127 -24.04 -11.82 -3.54
C ASP A 127 -24.98 -11.62 -2.33
N GLU A 128 -25.90 -10.66 -2.39
CA GLU A 128 -26.89 -10.42 -1.32
C GLU A 128 -27.89 -11.56 -1.15
N SER A 129 -28.04 -12.43 -2.15
CA SER A 129 -29.02 -13.50 -2.17
C SER A 129 -28.44 -14.80 -1.61
N GLY A 130 -27.19 -15.12 -1.93
CA GLY A 130 -26.60 -16.39 -1.53
C GLY A 130 -25.17 -16.62 -2.02
N ARG A 131 -24.79 -17.90 -2.03
CA ARG A 131 -23.45 -18.37 -2.38
C ARG A 131 -23.51 -19.50 -3.40
N VAL A 132 -22.61 -19.47 -4.37
CA VAL A 132 -22.42 -20.56 -5.33
C VAL A 132 -20.94 -20.91 -5.48
N LYS A 133 -20.62 -22.20 -5.49
CA LYS A 133 -19.26 -22.67 -5.75
C LYS A 133 -18.93 -22.48 -7.22
N LEU A 134 -17.74 -21.96 -7.49
CA LEU A 134 -17.27 -21.77 -8.87
C LEU A 134 -16.59 -23.04 -9.39
N ALA A 135 -16.86 -23.37 -10.64
CA ALA A 135 -16.29 -24.50 -11.36
C ALA A 135 -15.72 -24.05 -12.71
N GLY A 136 -14.90 -24.92 -13.31
CA GLY A 136 -14.17 -24.64 -14.54
C GLY A 136 -12.69 -24.37 -14.28
N SER A 137 -11.94 -24.15 -15.36
CA SER A 137 -10.48 -23.92 -15.33
C SER A 137 -10.10 -22.47 -15.56
N LEU A 138 -11.06 -21.57 -15.82
CA LEU A 138 -10.79 -20.16 -16.09
C LEU A 138 -10.19 -19.45 -14.86
N LEU A 139 -10.71 -19.75 -13.68
CA LEU A 139 -10.31 -19.12 -12.43
C LEU A 139 -9.42 -20.09 -11.63
N ASP A 140 -8.11 -19.83 -11.59
CA ASP A 140 -7.20 -20.56 -10.71
C ASP A 140 -7.35 -20.03 -9.26
N PRO A 141 -7.79 -20.85 -8.28
CA PRO A 141 -7.89 -20.42 -6.89
C PRO A 141 -6.60 -19.81 -6.34
N SER A 142 -5.42 -20.20 -6.84
CA SER A 142 -4.13 -19.67 -6.40
C SER A 142 -3.93 -18.18 -6.76
N ALA A 143 -4.55 -17.71 -7.85
CA ALA A 143 -4.45 -16.35 -8.36
C ALA A 143 -5.46 -15.36 -7.76
N PHE A 144 -6.46 -15.86 -7.01
CA PHE A 144 -7.52 -15.05 -6.41
C PHE A 144 -7.40 -14.94 -4.90
N VAL A 145 -7.93 -13.84 -4.37
CA VAL A 145 -8.08 -13.58 -2.92
C VAL A 145 -9.52 -13.23 -2.58
N THR A 146 -9.90 -13.44 -1.31
CA THR A 146 -11.23 -13.09 -0.82
C THR A 146 -11.45 -11.57 -0.84
N GLY A 147 -12.64 -11.15 -1.27
CA GLY A 147 -13.10 -9.77 -1.22
C GLY A 147 -13.06 -9.02 -2.56
N ILE A 148 -12.60 -9.65 -3.64
CA ILE A 148 -12.63 -9.11 -5.00
C ILE A 148 -14.08 -9.17 -5.52
N VAL A 149 -14.58 -8.08 -6.10
CA VAL A 149 -15.90 -8.06 -6.74
C VAL A 149 -15.72 -8.17 -8.25
N VAL A 150 -16.38 -9.15 -8.86
CA VAL A 150 -16.28 -9.45 -10.30
C VAL A 150 -17.64 -9.75 -10.90
N ALA A 151 -17.74 -9.63 -12.22
CA ALA A 151 -18.86 -10.15 -13.00
C ALA A 151 -18.41 -11.43 -13.71
N LEU A 152 -19.19 -12.51 -13.58
CA LEU A 152 -18.89 -13.82 -14.17
C LEU A 152 -19.99 -14.21 -15.15
N HIS A 153 -19.61 -14.56 -16.38
CA HIS A 153 -20.48 -15.20 -17.36
C HIS A 153 -20.30 -16.71 -17.25
N GLY A 154 -21.41 -17.43 -17.16
CA GLY A 154 -21.40 -18.88 -17.03
C GLY A 154 -22.80 -19.44 -16.94
N LYS A 155 -22.89 -20.69 -16.49
CA LYS A 155 -24.16 -21.40 -16.27
C LYS A 155 -24.09 -22.28 -15.03
N GLU A 156 -25.24 -22.51 -14.42
CA GLU A 156 -25.35 -23.49 -13.36
C GLU A 156 -25.27 -24.91 -13.92
N THR A 157 -24.48 -25.73 -13.26
CA THR A 157 -24.33 -27.17 -13.51
C THR A 157 -25.33 -27.96 -12.69
N SER A 158 -25.62 -29.19 -13.09
CA SER A 158 -26.46 -30.13 -12.33
C SER A 158 -25.97 -30.44 -10.90
N GLU A 159 -24.71 -30.12 -10.58
CA GLU A 159 -24.14 -30.25 -9.23
C GLU A 159 -24.35 -29.00 -8.34
N GLY A 160 -25.09 -27.99 -8.81
CA GLY A 160 -25.30 -26.73 -8.09
C GLY A 160 -24.06 -25.83 -8.02
N LYS A 161 -23.11 -26.03 -8.95
CA LYS A 161 -21.92 -25.18 -9.14
C LYS A 161 -22.12 -24.28 -10.34
N PHE A 162 -21.49 -23.11 -10.34
CA PHE A 162 -21.49 -22.20 -11.48
C PHE A 162 -20.24 -22.43 -12.33
N PHE A 163 -20.42 -22.95 -13.54
CA PHE A 163 -19.33 -23.16 -14.50
C PHE A 163 -18.99 -21.83 -15.19
N VAL A 164 -17.81 -21.30 -14.90
CA VAL A 164 -17.38 -19.98 -15.39
C VAL A 164 -16.82 -20.11 -16.81
N LEU A 165 -17.38 -19.33 -17.73
CA LEU A 165 -16.99 -19.26 -19.14
C LEU A 165 -16.14 -18.02 -19.45
N ASP A 166 -16.43 -16.90 -18.79
CA ASP A 166 -15.74 -15.63 -19.00
C ASP A 166 -15.85 -14.75 -17.74
N MET A 167 -14.95 -13.78 -17.57
CA MET A 167 -14.91 -12.86 -16.42
C MET A 167 -14.71 -11.42 -16.86
N LEU A 168 -15.42 -10.51 -16.19
CA LEU A 168 -15.25 -9.07 -16.32
C LEU A 168 -14.85 -8.48 -14.97
N GLU A 169 -13.68 -7.84 -14.96
CA GLU A 169 -13.17 -7.04 -13.86
C GLU A 169 -13.54 -5.56 -14.04
N ALA A 170 -13.48 -4.80 -12.94
CA ALA A 170 -13.74 -3.36 -12.97
C ALA A 170 -12.71 -2.56 -13.79
N GLY A 171 -11.51 -3.11 -13.98
CA GLY A 171 -10.41 -2.43 -14.65
C GLY A 171 -9.83 -1.27 -13.82
N LEU A 172 -9.05 -0.42 -14.48
CA LEU A 172 -8.48 0.77 -13.87
C LEU A 172 -9.53 1.91 -13.87
N PRO A 173 -9.55 2.75 -12.81
CA PRO A 173 -10.35 3.97 -12.84
C PRO A 173 -9.80 4.94 -13.91
N PRO A 174 -10.61 5.91 -14.37
CA PRO A 174 -10.13 6.98 -15.24
C PRO A 174 -8.89 7.66 -14.63
N GLN A 175 -7.81 7.72 -15.40
CA GLN A 175 -6.56 8.36 -14.98
C GLN A 175 -6.63 9.85 -15.31
N ILE A 176 -6.20 10.70 -14.37
CA ILE A 176 -6.05 12.14 -14.62
C ILE A 176 -4.93 12.30 -15.67
N GLU A 177 -5.23 12.99 -16.77
CA GLU A 177 -4.22 13.26 -17.80
C GLU A 177 -3.11 14.13 -17.21
N GLN A 178 -1.86 13.74 -17.47
CA GLN A 178 -0.71 14.57 -17.10
C GLN A 178 -0.80 15.92 -17.82
N PRO A 179 -0.39 17.04 -17.19
CA PRO A 179 -0.37 18.33 -17.85
C PRO A 179 0.43 18.23 -19.16
N PRO A 180 -0.11 18.75 -20.28
CA PRO A 180 0.49 18.56 -21.59
C PRO A 180 1.90 19.14 -21.61
N SER A 181 2.81 18.39 -22.23
CA SER A 181 4.22 18.72 -22.30
C SER A 181 4.54 20.06 -23.00
N SER A 182 3.57 20.68 -23.67
CA SER A 182 3.67 22.01 -24.26
C SER A 182 3.62 23.17 -23.25
N ASN A 183 3.19 22.93 -22.01
CA ASN A 183 3.21 23.93 -20.92
C ASN A 183 4.45 23.81 -20.02
N LEU A 184 5.17 22.67 -20.07
CA LEU A 184 6.48 22.53 -19.47
C LEU A 184 7.53 22.86 -20.52
N ASN A 185 8.29 23.92 -20.27
CA ASN A 185 9.43 24.26 -21.10
C ASN A 185 10.55 23.22 -20.83
N PHE A 186 10.48 22.01 -21.38
CA PHE A 186 11.43 20.90 -21.08
C PHE A 186 12.89 21.25 -21.38
N ALA A 187 13.15 22.24 -22.23
CA ALA A 187 14.50 22.75 -22.48
C ALA A 187 15.03 23.67 -21.34
N ALA A 188 14.17 24.09 -20.41
CA ALA A 188 14.47 24.99 -19.30
C ALA A 188 13.96 24.48 -17.92
N ALA A 189 13.17 23.40 -17.89
CA ALA A 189 12.71 22.77 -16.66
C ALA A 189 13.77 21.78 -16.18
N GLU A 190 14.37 22.09 -15.04
CA GLU A 190 15.31 21.18 -14.37
C GLU A 190 14.56 20.02 -13.71
N ASP A 191 15.13 18.82 -13.76
CA ASP A 191 14.56 17.62 -13.18
C ASP A 191 14.37 17.73 -11.66
N LYS A 192 13.25 17.21 -11.16
CA LYS A 192 12.96 17.06 -9.72
C LYS A 192 12.85 15.57 -9.38
N TYR A 193 13.33 15.18 -8.22
CA TYR A 193 13.40 13.78 -7.79
C TYR A 193 12.66 13.57 -6.47
N VAL A 194 12.05 12.39 -6.34
CA VAL A 194 11.43 11.90 -5.10
C VAL A 194 12.17 10.63 -4.68
N VAL A 195 12.49 10.51 -3.40
CA VAL A 195 13.18 9.34 -2.84
C VAL A 195 12.18 8.52 -2.03
N PHE A 196 11.97 7.27 -2.43
CA PHE A 196 11.17 6.31 -1.68
C PHE A 196 12.07 5.37 -0.89
N VAL A 197 11.88 5.32 0.43
CA VAL A 197 12.60 4.44 1.34
C VAL A 197 11.60 3.73 2.24
N SER A 198 11.73 2.42 2.40
CA SER A 198 10.89 1.63 3.29
C SER A 198 11.71 0.51 3.93
N GLY A 199 11.17 -0.11 4.98
CA GLY A 199 11.82 -1.25 5.63
C GLY A 199 13.11 -0.90 6.38
N LEU A 200 13.19 0.32 6.96
CA LEU A 200 14.34 0.72 7.77
C LEU A 200 14.57 -0.23 8.94
N SER A 201 13.47 -0.69 9.57
CA SER A 201 13.49 -1.68 10.66
C SER A 201 14.54 -1.37 11.74
N ILE A 202 14.65 -0.09 12.12
CA ILE A 202 15.63 0.38 13.11
C ILE A 202 15.46 -0.39 14.42
N GLY A 203 16.58 -0.83 15.00
CA GLY A 203 16.58 -1.72 16.16
C GLY A 203 16.44 -3.22 15.84
N SER A 204 16.20 -3.59 14.58
CA SER A 204 16.31 -4.98 14.14
C SER A 204 17.77 -5.46 14.17
N SER A 205 17.98 -6.77 14.37
CA SER A 205 19.31 -7.39 14.22
C SER A 205 19.88 -7.27 12.81
N THR A 206 19.04 -6.99 11.82
CA THR A 206 19.42 -6.79 10.41
C THR A 206 19.65 -5.33 10.06
N PHE A 207 19.38 -4.40 10.96
CA PHE A 207 19.57 -2.97 10.69
C PHE A 207 21.06 -2.64 10.66
N ASN A 208 21.47 -1.88 9.64
CA ASN A 208 22.84 -1.43 9.48
C ASN A 208 22.90 0.11 9.58
N PRO A 209 23.30 0.66 10.74
CA PRO A 209 23.38 2.11 10.95
C PRO A 209 24.29 2.82 9.94
N LEU A 210 25.40 2.19 9.55
CA LEU A 210 26.34 2.77 8.59
C LEU A 210 25.70 2.89 7.20
N GLN A 211 24.97 1.87 6.74
CA GLN A 211 24.31 1.93 5.44
C GLN A 211 23.29 3.06 5.39
N PHE A 212 22.54 3.25 6.47
CA PHE A 212 21.56 4.33 6.54
C PHE A 212 22.20 5.71 6.68
N GLN A 213 23.28 5.84 7.46
CA GLN A 213 24.03 7.09 7.51
C GLN A 213 24.62 7.46 6.14
N LEU A 214 25.16 6.50 5.39
CA LEU A 214 25.65 6.75 4.02
C LEU A 214 24.52 7.21 3.09
N LEU A 215 23.29 6.69 3.25
CA LEU A 215 22.13 7.17 2.52
C LEU A 215 21.82 8.63 2.89
N VAL A 216 21.79 8.95 4.19
CA VAL A 216 21.56 10.32 4.65
C VAL A 216 22.64 11.25 4.12
N ASP A 217 23.92 10.88 4.22
CA ASP A 217 25.05 11.68 3.73
C ASP A 217 24.99 11.88 2.20
N HIS A 218 24.58 10.86 1.44
CA HIS A 218 24.40 10.96 0.00
C HIS A 218 23.24 11.90 -0.36
N ILE A 219 22.08 11.72 0.27
CA ILE A 219 20.89 12.55 0.01
C ILE A 219 21.14 14.00 0.39
N THR A 220 21.79 14.23 1.53
CA THR A 220 22.08 15.58 2.06
C THR A 220 23.24 16.27 1.34
N GLY A 221 24.04 15.54 0.56
CA GLY A 221 25.16 16.08 -0.21
C GLY A 221 26.50 16.13 0.55
N HIS A 222 26.62 15.42 1.68
CA HIS A 222 27.88 15.27 2.43
C HIS A 222 28.82 14.21 1.82
N LEU A 223 28.29 13.32 0.97
CA LEU A 223 29.06 12.28 0.29
C LEU A 223 29.12 12.55 -1.22
N GLY A 224 30.32 12.48 -1.83
CA GLY A 224 30.50 12.52 -3.28
C GLY A 224 31.53 13.50 -3.87
N ASP A 225 32.36 14.16 -3.06
CA ASP A 225 33.42 15.08 -3.51
C ASP A 225 34.85 14.58 -3.14
N GLU A 226 35.90 15.08 -3.81
CA GLU A 226 37.32 14.65 -3.64
C GLU A 226 37.86 14.86 -2.20
N ASN A 227 37.18 15.66 -1.38
CA ASN A 227 37.50 15.91 0.03
C ASN A 227 36.51 15.23 0.98
N THR A 228 36.29 13.92 0.81
CA THR A 228 35.38 13.19 1.69
C THR A 228 35.95 13.14 3.12
N ILE A 229 35.31 13.84 4.06
CA ILE A 229 35.61 13.73 5.48
C ILE A 229 35.05 12.38 5.96
N ALA A 230 35.93 11.55 6.52
CA ALA A 230 35.56 10.23 7.02
C ALA A 230 34.39 10.32 8.03
N PRO A 231 33.45 9.35 8.01
CA PRO A 231 32.37 9.28 8.99
C PRO A 231 32.95 9.30 10.41
N ARG A 232 32.44 10.20 11.26
CA ARG A 232 32.74 10.14 12.70
C ARG A 232 31.91 9.00 13.29
N ASP A 233 32.57 8.05 13.93
CA ASP A 233 31.93 7.01 14.72
C ASP A 233 30.95 7.64 15.72
N GLN A 234 29.65 7.45 15.47
CA GLN A 234 28.63 7.71 16.47
C GLN A 234 28.39 6.42 17.24
N SER A 235 28.76 6.46 18.52
CA SER A 235 28.52 5.41 19.50
C SER A 235 27.05 5.00 19.51
N THR A 236 26.80 3.68 19.53
CA THR A 236 25.51 3.02 19.68
C THR A 236 24.57 3.77 20.61
N LEU A 237 23.57 4.44 20.03
CA LEU A 237 22.50 5.09 20.76
C LEU A 237 21.47 4.03 21.16
N THR A 238 21.30 3.84 22.45
CA THR A 238 20.27 2.95 23.00
C THR A 238 18.92 3.66 22.93
N GLU A 239 18.20 3.44 21.82
CA GLU A 239 16.73 3.43 21.65
C GLU A 239 16.38 3.64 20.16
N PRO A 240 15.74 2.68 19.47
CA PRO A 240 15.45 2.77 18.02
C PRO A 240 14.70 4.03 17.58
N ILE A 241 13.79 4.53 18.41
CA ILE A 241 13.01 5.74 18.11
C ILE A 241 13.88 7.00 18.19
N LYS A 242 14.82 7.06 19.14
CA LYS A 242 15.76 8.19 19.23
C LYS A 242 16.70 8.22 18.04
N GLU A 243 17.21 7.06 17.63
CA GLU A 243 18.04 6.93 16.43
C GLU A 243 17.27 7.40 15.19
N LEU A 244 16.03 6.93 15.02
CA LEU A 244 15.16 7.38 13.94
C LEU A 244 14.93 8.91 13.96
N ASP A 245 14.62 9.50 15.11
CA ASP A 245 14.40 10.95 15.23
C ASP A 245 15.66 11.75 14.87
N ILE A 246 16.86 11.31 15.27
CA ILE A 246 18.12 11.97 14.91
C ILE A 246 18.32 11.99 13.40
N LEU A 247 18.03 10.88 12.73
CA LEU A 247 18.22 10.76 11.30
C LEU A 247 17.15 11.53 10.51
N LEU A 248 15.89 11.45 10.94
CA LEU A 248 14.79 12.23 10.36
C LEU A 248 15.03 13.74 10.56
N ASN A 249 15.59 14.16 11.69
CA ASN A 249 15.98 15.54 11.94
C ASN A 249 17.03 16.02 10.91
N GLN A 250 18.07 15.21 10.63
CA GLN A 250 19.07 15.55 9.59
C GLN A 250 18.44 15.69 8.21
N LEU A 251 17.52 14.79 7.85
CA LEU A 251 16.82 14.83 6.56
C LEU A 251 15.86 16.02 6.49
N ALA A 252 15.04 16.25 7.53
CA ALA A 252 14.05 17.33 7.59
C ALA A 252 14.72 18.71 7.54
N ALA A 253 15.92 18.85 8.11
CA ALA A 253 16.73 20.07 8.00
C ALA A 253 17.17 20.36 6.56
N ALA A 254 17.29 19.34 5.71
CA ALA A 254 17.78 19.45 4.35
C ALA A 254 16.68 19.43 3.27
N MET A 255 15.55 18.76 3.52
CA MET A 255 14.47 18.57 2.53
C MET A 255 13.12 18.22 3.19
N PRO A 256 11.99 18.32 2.45
CA PRO A 256 10.72 17.73 2.86
C PRO A 256 10.81 16.22 3.09
N VAL A 257 10.20 15.74 4.16
CA VAL A 257 10.21 14.34 4.60
C VAL A 257 8.82 13.95 5.09
N ASP A 258 8.23 12.95 4.44
CA ASP A 258 6.98 12.33 4.83
C ASP A 258 7.28 10.94 5.41
N ILE A 259 6.84 10.68 6.65
CA ILE A 259 6.94 9.37 7.30
C ILE A 259 5.57 8.69 7.35
N MET A 260 5.51 7.44 6.89
CA MET A 260 4.32 6.59 6.96
C MET A 260 4.50 5.50 8.02
N PRO A 261 3.46 5.18 8.81
CA PRO A 261 3.49 4.04 9.71
C PRO A 261 3.41 2.71 8.95
N GLY A 262 4.12 1.71 9.46
CA GLY A 262 4.05 0.33 9.04
C GLY A 262 3.38 -0.59 10.08
N PRO A 263 3.30 -1.90 9.81
CA PRO A 263 2.61 -2.87 10.66
C PRO A 263 3.33 -3.17 11.98
N SER A 264 4.59 -2.76 12.13
CA SER A 264 5.40 -2.96 13.35
C SER A 264 5.71 -1.67 14.09
N ASP A 265 5.17 -0.54 13.62
CA ASP A 265 5.38 0.77 14.21
C ASP A 265 4.35 1.06 15.30
N PRO A 266 4.60 2.04 16.20
CA PRO A 266 3.67 2.42 17.27
C PRO A 266 2.45 3.21 16.76
N ALA A 267 1.74 2.65 15.77
CA ALA A 267 0.48 3.11 15.22
C ALA A 267 -0.64 2.07 15.48
N ASN A 268 -1.88 2.38 15.10
CA ASN A 268 -2.93 1.37 15.11
C ASN A 268 -2.65 0.26 14.09
N PHE A 269 -3.09 -0.96 14.44
CA PHE A 269 -2.87 -2.15 13.63
C PHE A 269 -3.82 -2.25 12.42
N SER A 270 -5.05 -1.75 12.57
CA SER A 270 -6.07 -1.77 11.52
C SER A 270 -5.80 -0.70 10.46
N LEU A 271 -6.15 -0.97 9.21
CA LEU A 271 -6.20 0.06 8.17
C LEU A 271 -7.49 0.90 8.28
N PRO A 272 -7.43 2.21 7.96
CA PRO A 272 -6.21 2.99 7.71
C PRO A 272 -5.40 3.23 9.00
N GLN A 273 -4.08 3.06 8.93
CA GLN A 273 -3.18 3.40 10.05
C GLN A 273 -3.06 4.92 10.12
N GLN A 274 -3.25 5.46 11.33
CA GLN A 274 -3.17 6.88 11.63
C GLN A 274 -1.71 7.31 11.81
N PRO A 275 -1.40 8.62 11.64
CA PRO A 275 -0.03 9.10 11.71
C PRO A 275 0.64 8.79 13.03
N LEU A 276 1.95 8.56 12.97
CA LEU A 276 2.78 8.41 14.17
C LEU A 276 2.76 9.70 15.00
N ASN A 277 2.65 9.55 16.32
CA ASN A 277 2.56 10.70 17.22
C ASN A 277 3.86 11.52 17.15
N ARG A 278 3.74 12.84 16.99
CA ARG A 278 4.90 13.76 16.93
C ARG A 278 5.77 13.73 18.18
N CYS A 279 5.27 13.28 19.33
CA CYS A 279 6.07 13.12 20.54
C CYS A 279 7.21 12.09 20.40
N LEU A 280 7.12 11.20 19.40
CA LEU A 280 8.18 10.26 19.07
C LEU A 280 9.35 10.94 18.35
N PHE A 281 9.15 12.14 17.80
CA PHE A 281 10.10 12.82 16.93
C PHE A 281 10.38 14.27 17.38
N PRO A 282 10.87 14.50 18.62
CA PRO A 282 11.08 15.86 19.13
C PRO A 282 12.07 16.68 18.29
N GLY A 283 13.05 16.05 17.65
CA GLY A 283 14.00 16.71 16.75
C GLY A 283 13.38 17.02 15.38
N ALA A 284 12.86 16.01 14.69
CA ALA A 284 12.33 16.18 13.33
C ALA A 284 11.07 17.06 13.30
N SER A 285 10.19 16.95 14.31
CA SER A 285 8.95 17.73 14.37
C SER A 285 9.14 19.23 14.61
N ALA A 286 10.37 19.67 14.89
CA ALA A 286 10.72 21.08 14.93
C ALA A 286 10.72 21.75 13.54
N TYR A 287 10.79 20.96 12.46
CA TYR A 287 10.81 21.46 11.09
C TYR A 287 9.43 21.33 10.43
N ASN A 288 9.01 22.39 9.73
CA ASN A 288 7.78 22.38 8.92
C ASN A 288 7.88 21.46 7.68
N THR A 289 9.08 21.00 7.35
CA THR A 289 9.39 20.04 6.29
C THR A 289 9.16 18.59 6.71
N PHE A 290 8.90 18.31 7.99
CA PHE A 290 8.60 16.97 8.47
C PHE A 290 7.09 16.76 8.62
N ILE A 291 6.55 15.74 7.95
CA ILE A 291 5.14 15.37 8.01
C ILE A 291 5.02 13.90 8.40
N SER A 292 4.17 13.63 9.40
CA SER A 292 3.75 12.27 9.75
C SER A 292 2.43 12.01 9.04
N CYS A 293 2.42 11.05 8.13
CA CYS A 293 1.31 10.76 7.22
C CYS A 293 0.54 9.51 7.65
N THR A 294 -0.62 9.29 7.04
CA THR A 294 -1.42 8.07 7.23
C THR A 294 -0.83 6.89 6.44
N ASN A 295 -1.34 5.68 6.66
CA ASN A 295 -1.17 4.55 5.74
C ASN A 295 -2.54 3.92 5.44
N PRO A 296 -3.08 4.03 4.21
CA PRO A 296 -2.43 4.53 2.98
C PRO A 296 -2.17 6.04 2.98
N HIS A 297 -1.17 6.50 2.21
CA HIS A 297 -0.85 7.92 2.02
C HIS A 297 -1.13 8.34 0.57
N GLN A 298 -1.71 9.52 0.36
CA GLN A 298 -1.96 10.14 -0.94
C GLN A 298 -1.45 11.59 -0.92
N PHE A 299 -0.72 12.00 -1.96
CA PHE A 299 -0.17 13.35 -2.08
C PHE A 299 -0.11 13.78 -3.55
N GLU A 300 0.15 15.07 -3.79
CA GLU A 300 0.35 15.67 -5.11
C GLU A 300 1.65 16.47 -5.10
N LEU A 301 2.50 16.28 -6.12
CA LEU A 301 3.74 17.03 -6.36
C LEU A 301 3.72 17.62 -7.77
N ASP A 302 3.69 18.95 -7.87
CA ASP A 302 3.65 19.67 -9.16
C ASP A 302 2.60 19.10 -10.14
N ASP A 303 1.37 18.96 -9.66
CA ASP A 303 0.22 18.40 -10.40
C ASP A 303 0.34 16.90 -10.75
N ILE A 304 1.33 16.18 -10.18
CA ILE A 304 1.45 14.73 -10.24
C ILE A 304 0.91 14.13 -8.94
N GLN A 305 -0.16 13.35 -9.04
CA GLN A 305 -0.78 12.62 -7.93
C GLN A 305 -0.35 11.15 -7.89
#